data_AF-A0A1A9GEZ5-F1
#
_entry.id   AF-A0A1A9GEZ5-F1
#
_cell.length_a   1.000
_cell.length_b   1.000
_cell.length_c   1.000
_cell.angle_alpha   90.00
_cell.angle_beta   90.00
_cell.angle_gamma   90.00
#
_symmetry.space_group_name_H-M   'P 1'
#
loop_
_entity.id
_entity.type
_entity.pdbx_description
1 polymer ?
#
loop_
_entity_poly.entity_id
_entity_poly.type
_entity_poly.pdbx_seq_one_letter_code
_entity_poly.pdbx_strand_id
1 'polypeptide(L)' 'MSEMSPLRRRMIEDMTIRNLSPATQRSYLHAVTKFSRYFGRSPDRLGLEDVRAFQRA' A
#
# COMPACT_ATOMS: atom_id res chain seq x y z
N MET A 1 -18.29 -4.01 -10.71
CA MET A 1 -16.98 -4.47 -10.19
C MET A 1 -16.10 -3.25 -10.09
N SER A 2 -15.72 -2.83 -8.87
CA SER A 2 -14.83 -1.67 -8.70
C SER A 2 -13.49 -2.00 -9.35
N GLU A 3 -13.09 -1.22 -10.35
CA GLU A 3 -11.83 -1.44 -11.05
C GLU A 3 -10.65 -1.28 -10.08
N MET A 4 -9.65 -2.16 -10.19
CA MET A 4 -8.45 -2.06 -9.37
C MET A 4 -7.69 -0.77 -9.71
N SER A 5 -7.35 0.04 -8.70
CA SER A 5 -6.61 1.27 -8.95
C SER A 5 -5.26 0.99 -9.63
N PRO A 6 -4.79 1.86 -10.56
CA PRO A 6 -3.49 1.69 -11.21
C PRO A 6 -2.33 1.50 -10.23
N LEU A 7 -2.35 2.24 -9.11
CA LEU A 7 -1.34 2.12 -8.06
C LEU A 7 -1.34 0.74 -7.40
N ARG A 8 -2.52 0.17 -7.13
CA ARG A 8 -2.63 -1.18 -6.56
C ARG A 8 -2.11 -2.24 -7.53
N ARG A 9 -2.45 -2.11 -8.82
CA ARG A 9 -1.96 -2.99 -9.88
C ARG A 9 -0.44 -2.96 -9.95
N ARG A 10 0.14 -1.75 -9.98
CA ARG A 10 1.60 -1.59 -10.04
C ARG A 10 2.32 -2.20 -8.85
N MET A 11 1.79 -2.01 -7.64
CA MET A 11 2.36 -2.59 -6.44
C MET A 11 2.37 -4.13 -6.49
N ILE A 12 1.32 -4.77 -7.03
CA ILE A 12 1.26 -6.22 -7.23
C ILE A 12 2.29 -6.68 -8.27
N GLU A 13 2.38 -5.98 -9.40
CA GLU A 13 3.33 -6.28 -10.47
C GLU A 13 4.77 -6.23 -9.96
N ASP A 14 5.16 -5.15 -9.27
CA ASP A 14 6.51 -4.97 -8.73
C ASP A 14 6.87 -6.06 -7.71
N MET A 15 5.92 -6.46 -6.84
CA MET A 15 6.14 -7.56 -5.90
C MET A 15 6.22 -8.93 -6.58
N THR A 16 5.48 -9.13 -7.67
CA THR A 16 5.50 -10.36 -8.47
C THR A 16 6.83 -10.51 -9.20
N ILE A 17 7.34 -9.44 -9.82
CA ILE A 17 8.68 -9.41 -10.45
C ILE A 17 9.77 -9.77 -9.43
N ARG A 18 9.60 -9.37 -8.17
CA ARG A 18 10.52 -9.69 -7.06
C ARG A 18 10.30 -11.07 -6.43
N ASN A 19 9.44 -11.92 -7.00
CA ASN A 19 9.08 -13.24 -6.48
C ASN A 19 8.58 -13.23 -5.02
N LEU A 20 7.91 -12.16 -4.58
CA LEU A 20 7.31 -12.14 -3.25
C LEU A 20 6.09 -13.05 -3.21
N SER A 21 6.00 -13.88 -2.17
CA SER A 21 4.91 -14.82 -1.99
C SER A 21 3.53 -14.12 -2.02
N PRO A 22 2.45 -14.79 -2.46
CA PRO A 22 1.11 -14.21 -2.40
C PRO A 22 0.71 -13.75 -0.99
N ALA A 23 1.19 -14.43 0.06
CA ALA A 23 0.97 -14.02 1.45
C ALA A 23 1.66 -12.68 1.76
N THR A 24 2.92 -12.52 1.36
CA THR A 24 3.67 -11.27 1.48
C THR A 24 2.98 -10.13 0.73
N GLN A 25 2.53 -10.38 -0.51
CA GLN A 25 1.81 -9.38 -1.31
C GLN A 25 0.55 -8.88 -0.61
N ARG A 26 -0.27 -9.81 -0.08
CA ARG A 26 -1.48 -9.47 0.68
C ARG A 26 -1.16 -8.66 1.94
N SER A 27 -0.13 -9.05 2.69
CA SER A 27 0.30 -8.31 3.89
C SER A 27 0.73 -6.89 3.58
N TYR A 28 1.49 -6.68 2.50
CA TYR A 28 1.96 -5.35 2.10
C TYR A 28 0.80 -4.47 1.60
N LEU A 29 -0.11 -5.03 0.78
CA LEU A 29 -1.33 -4.33 0.36
C LEU A 29 -2.21 -3.94 1.56
N HIS A 30 -2.31 -4.82 2.56
CA HIS A 30 -3.04 -4.55 3.78
C HIS A 30 -2.40 -3.41 4.58
N ALA A 31 -1.07 -3.41 4.73
CA ALA A 31 -0.33 -2.35 5.40
C ALA A 31 -0.55 -0.97 4.74
N VAL A 32 -0.43 -0.88 3.40
CA VAL A 32 -0.69 0.36 2.65
C VAL A 32 -2.15 0.79 2.77
N THR A 33 -3.09 -0.16 2.76
CA THR A 33 -4.52 0.14 2.96
C THR A 33 -4.77 0.72 4.36
N LYS A 34 -4.16 0.14 5.41
CA LYS A 34 -4.27 0.64 6.78
C LYS A 34 -3.67 2.05 6.91
N PHE A 35 -2.49 2.27 6.32
CA PHE A 35 -1.82 3.56 6.28
C PHE A 35 -2.67 4.65 5.60
N SER A 36 -3.19 4.36 4.40
CA SER A 36 -4.08 5.28 3.68
C SER A 36 -5.35 5.62 4.47
N ARG A 37 -5.95 4.62 5.13
CA ARG A 37 -7.15 4.82 5.96
C ARG A 37 -6.89 5.67 7.19
N TYR A 38 -5.71 5.54 7.82
CA TYR A 38 -5.34 6.35 8.97
C TYR A 38 -5.33 7.86 8.64
N PHE A 39 -4.86 8.24 7.45
CA PHE A 39 -4.83 9.65 7.03
C PHE A 39 -6.05 10.10 6.21
N GLY A 40 -6.97 9.20 5.86
CA GLY A 40 -8.10 9.51 4.98
C GLY A 40 -7.68 10.01 3.58
N ARG A 41 -6.45 9.71 3.14
CA ARG A 41 -5.85 10.21 1.89
C ARG A 41 -5.36 9.02 1.06
N SER A 42 -5.39 9.20 -0.26
CA SER A 42 -4.84 8.20 -1.19
C SER A 42 -3.34 8.02 -0.96
N PRO A 43 -2.78 6.80 -1.03
CA PRO A 43 -1.38 6.55 -0.67
C PRO A 43 -0.37 7.24 -1.61
N ASP A 44 -0.74 7.61 -2.83
CA ASP A 44 0.06 8.48 -3.72
C ASP A 44 0.21 9.93 -3.22
N ARG A 45 -0.58 10.33 -2.22
CA ARG A 45 -0.52 11.65 -1.58
C ARG A 45 0.12 11.64 -0.20
N LEU A 46 0.69 10.50 0.21
CA LEU A 46 1.31 10.31 1.51
C LEU A 46 2.81 10.11 1.35
N GLY A 47 3.58 10.78 2.21
CA GLY A 47 5.04 10.80 2.14
C GLY A 47 5.72 10.27 3.39
N LEU A 48 7.04 10.50 3.47
CA LEU A 48 7.87 10.02 4.58
C LEU A 48 7.47 10.61 5.95
N GLU A 49 7.01 11.87 5.99
CA GLU A 49 6.51 12.47 7.24
C GLU A 49 5.24 11.76 7.74
N ASP A 50 4.34 11.38 6.84
CA ASP A 50 3.13 10.63 7.19
C ASP A 50 3.50 9.23 7.71
N VAL A 51 4.50 8.57 7.11
CA VAL A 51 5.04 7.28 7.61
C VAL A 51 5.58 7.44 9.03
N ARG A 52 6.36 8.49 9.29
CA ARG A 52 6.89 8.80 10.62
C ARG A 52 5.79 9.08 11.64
N ALA A 53 4.72 9.78 11.24
CA ALA A 53 3.58 10.05 12.10
C ALA A 53 2.80 8.76 12.41
N PHE A 54 2.56 7.92 11.42
CA PHE A 54 1.84 6.66 11.59
C PHE A 54 2.58 5.65 12.49
N GLN A 55 3.91 5.63 12.46
CA GLN A 55 4.70 4.76 13.33
C GLN A 55 4.71 5.20 14.81
N ARG A 56 4.33 6.45 15.10
CA ARG A 56 4.28 7.00 16.47
C ARG A 56 2.87 7.04 17.06
N ALA A 57 1.86 6.69 16.27
CA ALA A 57 0.44 6.64 16.67
C ALA A 57 0.08 5.29 17.28
#